data_AF-A0AA37IAZ4-F1
#
_entry.id   AF-A0AA37IAZ4-F1
#
_cell.length_a   1.000
_cell.length_b   1.000
_cell.length_c   1.000
_cell.angle_alpha   90.00
_cell.angle_beta   90.00
_cell.angle_gamma   90.00
#
_symmetry.space_group_name_H-M   'P 1'
#
loop_
_entity.id
_entity.type
_entity.pdbx_description
1 polymer ?
#
loop_
_entity_poly.entity_id
_entity_poly.type
_entity_poly.pdbx_seq_one_letter_code
_entity_poly.pdbx_strand_id
1 'polypeptide(L)'
;MTKLHVRAAELGWRCHATQWSGHSAHYTFECAKGHRFDRQGGAFLRCALMAGKSRCDACEADDIKQRWLANVAQRGGILLGTFTGLLERYRLRCASGHEWEAQGRKISEGSWCRRCQHAQMRDASLLVRLTDTAAAHGLQLLSTQWLGATSSYRFQCANGHQFDRQAQVITRGSTRCLQCVRDELAQRFADTLRECGFVCLDLPISGATGRHRFQCGAGHVWETRASKILEGSGCPKCSNARVAEMNKHADGLDRLQRAASEHGGQCLTDIYSGVLASYEWQCANGHRWSGTGATVLRGIWCRACAARRHGDALTDPNGLVRIQAAAASRGGRCLDTEYTGVNNKYGFRCAEGHEWQATGSAIMGGVWCRSCGVKTGAEARRIDDGLKQIQAAAAAHGGEVIGSAYLGTSGRYTFRCDRGHQWQTRGSRVLSGTWCPHCARLGRRHTLEDMQRIAQERGRRCVSTEYVGAKERLRWECDRGHVWDANADSVLNQQTWCPNCAILTRTKKQHLRQRYDYERDA
;
A
#
# COMPACT_ATOMS: atom_id res chain seq x y z
N MET A 1 -76.39 25.48 -34.49
CA MET A 1 -76.80 24.58 -33.38
C MET A 1 -76.60 23.09 -33.69
N THR A 2 -77.02 22.59 -34.85
CA THR A 2 -76.90 21.17 -35.25
C THR A 2 -75.48 20.61 -35.15
N LYS A 3 -74.47 21.38 -35.59
CA LYS A 3 -73.05 20.98 -35.49
C LYS A 3 -72.57 20.73 -34.05
N LEU A 4 -73.12 21.46 -33.07
CA LEU A 4 -72.74 21.35 -31.66
C LEU A 4 -73.35 20.11 -31.00
N HIS A 5 -74.61 19.79 -31.33
CA HIS A 5 -75.26 18.55 -30.90
C HIS A 5 -74.64 17.30 -31.52
N VAL A 6 -74.38 17.32 -32.84
CA VAL A 6 -73.73 16.21 -33.54
C VAL A 6 -72.36 15.93 -32.93
N ARG A 7 -71.55 16.98 -32.70
CA ARG A 7 -70.22 16.83 -32.10
C ARG A 7 -70.26 16.35 -30.64
N ALA A 8 -71.24 16.82 -29.85
CA ALA A 8 -71.45 16.30 -28.50
C ALA A 8 -71.77 14.80 -28.53
N ALA A 9 -72.67 14.37 -29.43
CA ALA A 9 -73.02 12.96 -29.60
C ALA A 9 -71.82 12.10 -30.04
N GLU A 10 -70.97 12.57 -30.96
CA GLU A 10 -69.73 11.87 -31.37
C GLU A 10 -68.76 11.61 -30.19
N LEU A 11 -68.75 12.49 -29.18
CA LEU A 11 -67.93 12.35 -27.98
C LEU A 11 -68.67 11.60 -26.84
N GLY A 12 -69.90 11.13 -27.09
CA GLY A 12 -70.76 10.50 -26.10
C GLY A 12 -71.28 11.46 -25.03
N TRP A 13 -71.44 12.75 -25.37
CA TRP A 13 -71.91 13.81 -24.51
C TRP A 13 -73.31 14.31 -24.93
N ARG A 14 -74.09 14.74 -23.95
CA ARG A 14 -75.38 15.40 -24.15
C ARG A 14 -75.20 16.91 -24.06
N CYS A 15 -75.55 17.63 -25.12
CA CYS A 15 -75.65 19.09 -25.07
C CYS A 15 -77.02 19.49 -24.50
N HIS A 16 -77.04 20.39 -23.51
CA HIS A 16 -78.27 20.89 -22.88
C HIS A 16 -78.76 22.23 -23.47
N ALA A 17 -77.97 22.88 -24.31
CA ALA A 17 -78.40 24.10 -24.96
C ALA A 17 -79.41 23.83 -26.08
N THR A 18 -80.46 24.66 -26.14
CA THR A 18 -81.55 24.56 -27.13
C THR A 18 -81.41 25.56 -28.28
N GLN A 19 -80.65 26.65 -28.08
CA GLN A 19 -80.42 27.71 -29.07
C GLN A 19 -78.92 28.02 -29.21
N TRP A 20 -78.54 28.52 -30.38
CA TRP A 20 -77.16 28.94 -30.65
C TRP A 20 -76.99 30.44 -30.36
N SER A 21 -76.14 30.76 -29.39
CA SER A 21 -75.85 32.12 -28.92
C SER A 21 -74.49 32.66 -29.38
N GLY A 22 -73.86 32.03 -30.39
CA GLY A 22 -72.59 32.47 -30.97
C GLY A 22 -71.37 31.62 -30.58
N HIS A 23 -70.23 31.91 -31.22
CA HIS A 23 -68.97 31.15 -31.06
C HIS A 23 -68.25 31.41 -29.74
N SER A 24 -68.47 32.56 -29.11
CA SER A 24 -67.90 32.92 -27.80
C SER A 24 -68.77 32.52 -26.62
N ALA A 25 -70.01 32.09 -26.86
CA ALA A 25 -70.91 31.63 -25.81
C ALA A 25 -70.46 30.28 -25.22
N HIS A 26 -70.72 30.11 -23.93
CA HIS A 26 -70.52 28.86 -23.22
C HIS A 26 -71.79 28.03 -23.28
N TYR A 27 -71.64 26.74 -23.52
CA TYR A 27 -72.73 25.78 -23.59
C TYR A 27 -72.46 24.67 -22.59
N THR A 28 -73.50 24.22 -21.92
CA THR A 28 -73.43 23.14 -20.93
C THR A 28 -73.55 21.79 -21.61
N PHE A 29 -72.62 20.90 -21.29
CA PHE A 29 -72.56 19.53 -21.75
C PHE A 29 -72.58 18.57 -20.56
N GLU A 30 -73.07 17.36 -20.78
CA GLU A 30 -73.07 16.27 -19.82
C GLU A 30 -72.41 15.04 -20.45
N CYS A 31 -71.39 14.46 -19.80
CA CYS A 31 -70.74 13.27 -20.35
C CYS A 31 -71.52 11.98 -20.03
N ALA A 32 -71.12 10.86 -20.65
CA ALA A 32 -71.72 9.54 -20.40
C ALA A 32 -71.65 9.05 -18.93
N LYS A 33 -70.76 9.60 -18.09
CA LYS A 33 -70.70 9.31 -16.65
C LYS A 33 -71.55 10.28 -15.80
N GLY A 34 -72.33 11.18 -16.42
CA GLY A 34 -73.22 12.14 -15.74
C GLY A 34 -72.57 13.44 -15.27
N HIS A 35 -71.28 13.68 -15.58
CA HIS A 35 -70.62 14.94 -15.19
C HIS A 35 -71.04 16.09 -16.10
N ARG A 36 -71.50 17.19 -15.51
CA ARG A 36 -71.85 18.43 -16.20
C ARG A 36 -70.69 19.42 -16.21
N PHE A 37 -70.45 20.04 -17.35
CA PHE A 37 -69.40 21.05 -17.53
C PHE A 37 -69.70 21.97 -18.70
N ASP A 38 -69.14 23.18 -18.66
CA ASP A 38 -69.34 24.20 -19.68
C ASP A 38 -68.13 24.29 -20.61
N ARG A 39 -68.39 24.43 -21.91
CA ARG A 39 -67.34 24.70 -22.92
C ARG A 39 -67.79 25.82 -23.85
N GLN A 40 -66.85 26.66 -24.25
CA GLN A 40 -67.07 27.67 -25.28
C GLN A 40 -67.35 27.01 -26.65
N GLY A 41 -68.45 27.37 -27.30
CA GLY A 41 -68.93 26.68 -28.51
C GLY A 41 -67.94 26.71 -29.68
N GLY A 42 -67.26 27.84 -29.89
CA GLY A 42 -66.25 27.97 -30.94
C GLY A 42 -64.96 27.19 -30.67
N ALA A 43 -64.57 27.01 -29.40
CA ALA A 43 -63.43 26.16 -29.04
C ALA A 43 -63.78 24.67 -29.19
N PHE A 44 -64.97 24.28 -28.71
CA PHE A 44 -65.49 22.91 -28.81
C PHE A 44 -65.60 22.42 -30.27
N LEU A 45 -66.09 23.27 -31.17
CA LEU A 45 -66.23 22.91 -32.59
C LEU A 45 -64.88 22.91 -33.36
N ARG A 46 -63.87 23.69 -32.93
CA ARG A 46 -62.55 23.75 -33.58
C ARG A 46 -61.60 22.61 -33.17
N CYS A 47 -61.84 21.95 -32.04
CA CYS A 47 -61.02 20.83 -31.56
C CYS A 47 -61.06 19.56 -32.46
N ALA A 48 -61.73 19.60 -33.62
CA ALA A 48 -61.81 18.49 -34.58
C ALA A 48 -60.45 18.05 -35.17
N LEU A 49 -59.41 18.89 -35.12
CA LEU A 49 -58.08 18.61 -35.68
C LEU A 49 -57.13 17.82 -34.76
N MET A 50 -57.54 17.53 -33.51
CA MET A 50 -56.70 16.81 -32.54
C MET A 50 -57.42 15.53 -32.11
N ALA A 51 -57.17 14.43 -32.83
CA ALA A 51 -57.70 13.12 -32.48
C ALA A 51 -57.32 12.75 -31.03
N GLY A 52 -58.34 12.58 -30.16
CA GLY A 52 -58.20 11.89 -28.87
C GLY A 52 -58.17 12.72 -27.57
N LYS A 53 -58.35 14.05 -27.58
CA LYS A 53 -58.23 14.89 -26.35
C LYS A 53 -59.35 15.87 -26.08
N SER A 54 -60.61 15.44 -26.12
CA SER A 54 -61.65 16.17 -25.39
C SER A 54 -62.38 15.19 -24.49
N ARG A 55 -61.78 14.90 -23.34
CA ARG A 55 -62.45 14.21 -22.24
C ARG A 55 -63.13 15.25 -21.34
N CYS A 56 -64.10 14.79 -20.56
CA CYS A 56 -64.62 15.58 -19.46
C CYS A 56 -63.52 15.67 -18.40
N ASP A 57 -63.19 16.87 -17.93
CA ASP A 57 -62.08 17.09 -16.99
C ASP A 57 -62.29 16.32 -15.68
N ALA A 58 -63.55 16.16 -15.24
CA ALA A 58 -63.90 15.33 -14.09
C ALA A 58 -63.70 13.82 -14.37
N CYS A 59 -64.06 13.33 -15.56
CA CYS A 59 -63.75 11.94 -15.94
C CYS A 59 -62.24 11.69 -16.03
N GLU A 60 -61.48 12.67 -16.50
CA GLU A 60 -60.03 12.57 -16.59
C GLU A 60 -59.39 12.57 -15.18
N ALA A 61 -59.90 13.40 -14.26
CA ALA A 61 -59.50 13.39 -12.86
C ALA A 61 -59.83 12.04 -12.19
N ASP A 62 -61.00 11.47 -12.45
CA ASP A 62 -61.37 10.13 -11.97
C ASP A 62 -60.48 9.04 -12.55
N ASP A 63 -60.23 9.04 -13.86
CA ASP A 63 -59.36 8.07 -14.51
C ASP A 63 -57.91 8.19 -13.98
N ILE A 64 -57.43 9.41 -13.67
CA ILE A 64 -56.14 9.63 -13.01
C ILE A 64 -56.14 9.06 -11.60
N LYS A 65 -57.18 9.36 -10.81
CA LYS A 65 -57.34 8.85 -9.43
C LYS A 65 -57.37 7.33 -9.39
N GLN A 66 -58.18 6.70 -10.24
CA GLN A 66 -58.30 5.25 -10.31
C GLN A 66 -56.99 4.59 -10.72
N ARG A 67 -56.31 5.11 -11.76
CA ARG A 67 -54.98 4.60 -12.16
C ARG A 67 -53.93 4.77 -11.07
N TRP A 68 -53.96 5.89 -10.36
CA TRP A 68 -53.02 6.17 -9.28
C TRP A 68 -53.23 5.21 -8.10
N LEU A 69 -54.48 5.03 -7.66
CA LEU A 69 -54.82 4.08 -6.59
C LEU A 69 -54.51 2.64 -6.99
N ALA A 70 -54.79 2.24 -8.24
CA ALA A 70 -54.43 0.93 -8.75
C ALA A 70 -52.91 0.69 -8.75
N ASN A 71 -52.10 1.69 -9.13
CA ASN A 71 -50.64 1.61 -9.09
C ASN A 71 -50.13 1.45 -7.64
N VAL A 72 -50.71 2.20 -6.70
CA VAL A 72 -50.38 2.09 -5.27
C VAL A 72 -50.73 0.70 -4.74
N ALA A 73 -51.92 0.19 -5.04
CA ALA A 73 -52.38 -1.14 -4.62
C ALA A 73 -51.55 -2.28 -5.24
N GLN A 74 -51.23 -2.18 -6.54
CA GLN A 74 -50.40 -3.16 -7.26
C GLN A 74 -49.01 -3.30 -6.63
N ARG A 75 -48.46 -2.22 -6.08
CA ARG A 75 -47.16 -2.21 -5.38
C ARG A 75 -47.28 -2.52 -3.89
N GLY A 76 -48.43 -3.01 -3.43
CA GLY A 76 -48.70 -3.37 -2.04
C GLY A 76 -48.67 -2.16 -1.10
N GLY A 77 -49.00 -0.97 -1.59
CA GLY A 77 -49.10 0.25 -0.81
C GLY A 77 -50.54 0.57 -0.39
N ILE A 78 -50.67 1.30 0.71
CA ILE A 78 -51.94 1.81 1.24
C ILE A 78 -51.80 3.33 1.36
N LEU A 79 -52.77 4.07 0.81
CA LEU A 79 -52.90 5.51 1.01
C LEU A 79 -53.56 5.79 2.36
N LEU A 80 -52.94 6.62 3.20
CA LEU A 80 -53.44 6.97 4.54
C LEU A 80 -54.26 8.28 4.54
N GLY A 81 -55.05 8.51 3.48
CA GLY A 81 -55.83 9.74 3.29
C GLY A 81 -56.65 9.71 2.00
N THR A 82 -57.10 10.87 1.53
CA THR A 82 -57.91 11.00 0.30
C THR A 82 -57.08 11.57 -0.84
N PHE A 83 -57.16 10.95 -2.02
CA PHE A 83 -56.49 11.47 -3.22
C PHE A 83 -57.29 12.65 -3.81
N THR A 84 -56.62 13.79 -3.97
CA THR A 84 -57.18 15.05 -4.47
C THR A 84 -56.54 15.51 -5.80
N GLY A 85 -55.45 14.89 -6.26
CA GLY A 85 -54.73 15.23 -7.50
C GLY A 85 -53.24 14.84 -7.51
N LEU A 86 -52.56 14.96 -8.65
CA LEU A 86 -51.15 14.51 -8.78
C LEU A 86 -50.11 15.50 -8.21
N LEU A 87 -50.47 16.76 -7.99
CA LEU A 87 -49.52 17.78 -7.50
C LEU A 87 -49.37 17.78 -5.98
N GLU A 88 -50.33 17.22 -5.26
CA GLU A 88 -50.34 17.15 -3.80
C GLU A 88 -49.42 16.04 -3.25
N ARG A 89 -49.09 16.16 -1.96
CA ARG A 89 -48.28 15.18 -1.21
C ARG A 89 -49.19 14.28 -0.38
N TYR A 90 -48.86 12.99 -0.39
CA TYR A 90 -49.64 11.96 0.27
C TYR A 90 -48.79 11.10 1.18
N ARG A 91 -49.34 10.74 2.34
CA ARG A 91 -48.78 9.76 3.26
C ARG A 91 -49.19 8.35 2.83
N LEU A 92 -48.20 7.51 2.58
CA LEU A 92 -48.34 6.14 2.08
C LEU A 92 -47.68 5.16 3.04
N ARG A 93 -48.26 3.97 3.17
CA ARG A 93 -47.69 2.84 3.91
C ARG A 93 -47.44 1.67 2.96
N CYS A 94 -46.25 1.05 2.98
CA CYS A 94 -45.97 -0.12 2.14
C CYS A 94 -46.33 -1.42 2.85
N ALA A 95 -46.31 -2.55 2.11
CA ALA A 95 -46.53 -3.89 2.64
C ALA A 95 -45.61 -4.26 3.83
N SER A 96 -44.39 -3.71 3.88
CA SER A 96 -43.46 -3.91 5.00
C SER A 96 -43.73 -2.99 6.20
N GLY A 97 -44.84 -2.23 6.20
CA GLY A 97 -45.24 -1.35 7.30
C GLY A 97 -44.55 0.02 7.33
N HIS A 98 -43.68 0.34 6.37
CA HIS A 98 -43.01 1.65 6.36
C HIS A 98 -43.94 2.74 5.86
N GLU A 99 -43.98 3.85 6.60
CA GLU A 99 -44.71 5.05 6.22
C GLU A 99 -43.78 6.13 5.67
N TRP A 100 -44.21 6.80 4.60
CA TRP A 100 -43.49 7.94 4.03
C TRP A 100 -44.45 8.90 3.34
N GLU A 101 -43.98 10.12 3.08
CA GLU A 101 -44.69 11.09 2.25
C GLU A 101 -44.07 11.21 0.87
N ALA A 102 -44.91 11.27 -0.16
CA ALA A 102 -44.49 11.49 -1.53
C ALA A 102 -45.54 12.29 -2.32
N GLN A 103 -45.07 13.04 -3.32
CA GLN A 103 -45.95 13.73 -4.26
C GLN A 103 -46.64 12.73 -5.20
N GLY A 104 -47.93 12.92 -5.50
CA GLY A 104 -48.72 12.03 -6.35
C GLY A 104 -48.05 11.72 -7.69
N ARG A 105 -47.55 12.76 -8.37
CA ARG A 105 -46.82 12.67 -9.65
C ARG A 105 -45.57 11.78 -9.54
N LYS A 106 -44.80 11.89 -8.45
CA LYS A 106 -43.58 11.10 -8.24
C LYS A 106 -43.89 9.61 -8.10
N ILE A 107 -45.02 9.26 -7.50
CA ILE A 107 -45.46 7.87 -7.41
C ILE A 107 -45.83 7.31 -8.79
N SER A 108 -46.54 8.09 -9.61
CA SER A 108 -46.83 7.73 -11.01
C SER A 108 -45.56 7.58 -11.86
N GLU A 109 -44.55 8.43 -11.64
CA GLU A 109 -43.24 8.38 -12.30
C GLU A 109 -42.35 7.21 -11.80
N GLY A 110 -42.80 6.43 -10.81
CA GLY A 110 -42.09 5.23 -10.35
C GLY A 110 -41.33 5.36 -9.02
N SER A 111 -41.39 6.51 -8.34
CA SER A 111 -40.82 6.65 -7.00
C SER A 111 -41.61 5.81 -5.99
N TRP A 112 -40.92 5.15 -5.06
CA TRP A 112 -41.54 4.30 -4.03
C TRP A 112 -40.83 4.41 -2.67
N CYS A 113 -41.20 3.53 -1.73
CA CYS A 113 -40.63 3.48 -0.38
C CYS A 113 -39.10 3.36 -0.42
N ARG A 114 -38.38 4.42 -0.02
CA ARG A 114 -36.91 4.45 -0.01
C ARG A 114 -36.31 3.36 0.87
N ARG A 115 -36.95 3.00 1.98
CA ARG A 115 -36.45 1.94 2.88
C ARG A 115 -36.50 0.56 2.21
N CYS A 116 -37.60 0.22 1.54
CA CYS A 116 -37.70 -1.01 0.76
C CYS A 116 -36.79 -0.99 -0.47
N GLN A 117 -36.66 0.15 -1.14
CA GLN A 117 -35.79 0.33 -2.30
C GLN A 117 -34.30 0.16 -1.93
N HIS A 118 -33.88 0.67 -0.77
CA HIS A 118 -32.52 0.46 -0.25
C HIS A 118 -32.27 -0.98 0.24
N ALA A 119 -33.29 -1.70 0.70
CA ALA A 119 -33.16 -3.10 1.08
C ALA A 119 -32.98 -4.01 -0.14
N GLN A 120 -33.80 -3.85 -1.19
CA GLN A 120 -33.69 -4.66 -2.42
C GLN A 120 -32.41 -4.40 -3.24
N MET A 121 -31.89 -3.16 -3.25
CA MET A 121 -30.66 -2.85 -4.00
C MET A 121 -29.38 -3.38 -3.35
N ARG A 122 -29.38 -3.71 -2.05
CA ARG A 122 -28.18 -4.17 -1.34
C ARG A 122 -27.87 -5.65 -1.56
N ASP A 123 -28.85 -6.52 -1.75
CA ASP A 123 -28.57 -7.97 -1.77
C ASP A 123 -28.19 -8.53 -3.15
N ALA A 124 -28.90 -8.14 -4.22
CA ALA A 124 -28.63 -8.68 -5.56
C ALA A 124 -27.36 -8.10 -6.20
N SER A 125 -27.13 -6.79 -6.06
CA SER A 125 -25.98 -6.11 -6.67
C SER A 125 -24.64 -6.53 -6.03
N LEU A 126 -24.65 -6.85 -4.73
CA LEU A 126 -23.44 -7.27 -4.02
C LEU A 126 -23.06 -8.72 -4.33
N LEU A 127 -24.04 -9.60 -4.56
CA LEU A 127 -23.75 -10.96 -5.04
C LEU A 127 -23.11 -10.93 -6.43
N VAL A 128 -23.66 -10.14 -7.36
CA VAL A 128 -23.10 -9.99 -8.71
C VAL A 128 -21.67 -9.45 -8.65
N ARG A 129 -21.40 -8.43 -7.83
CA ARG A 129 -20.03 -7.92 -7.64
C ARG A 129 -19.07 -8.97 -7.07
N LEU A 130 -19.54 -9.81 -6.14
CA LEU A 130 -18.74 -10.91 -5.61
C LEU A 130 -18.44 -11.95 -6.70
N THR A 131 -19.43 -12.30 -7.51
CA THR A 131 -19.29 -13.22 -8.65
C THR A 131 -18.28 -12.69 -9.67
N ASP A 132 -18.40 -11.44 -10.10
CA ASP A 132 -17.49 -10.83 -11.07
C ASP A 132 -16.05 -10.76 -10.53
N THR A 133 -15.91 -10.40 -9.24
CA THR A 133 -14.59 -10.34 -8.59
C THR A 133 -13.97 -11.73 -8.48
N ALA A 134 -14.77 -12.74 -8.11
CA ALA A 134 -14.31 -14.13 -8.07
C ALA A 134 -13.87 -14.61 -9.46
N ALA A 135 -14.67 -14.35 -10.50
CA ALA A 135 -14.40 -14.76 -11.88
C ALA A 135 -13.13 -14.11 -12.44
N ALA A 136 -12.89 -12.82 -12.14
CA ALA A 136 -11.67 -12.12 -12.53
C ALA A 136 -10.38 -12.77 -11.98
N HIS A 137 -10.50 -13.57 -10.91
CA HIS A 137 -9.40 -14.31 -10.30
C HIS A 137 -9.50 -15.83 -10.52
N GLY A 138 -10.30 -16.29 -11.50
CA GLY A 138 -10.40 -17.70 -11.86
C GLY A 138 -11.18 -18.55 -10.85
N LEU A 139 -12.07 -17.93 -10.06
CA LEU A 139 -12.96 -18.60 -9.12
C LEU A 139 -14.42 -18.50 -9.58
N GLN A 140 -15.15 -19.61 -9.48
CA GLN A 140 -16.59 -19.67 -9.68
C GLN A 140 -17.31 -19.62 -8.32
N LEU A 141 -18.25 -18.69 -8.15
CA LEU A 141 -19.11 -18.64 -6.98
C LEU A 141 -20.23 -19.68 -7.12
N LEU A 142 -20.37 -20.59 -6.14
CA LEU A 142 -21.42 -21.61 -6.12
C LEU A 142 -22.62 -21.19 -5.25
N SER A 143 -22.44 -20.26 -4.32
CA SER A 143 -23.53 -19.73 -3.49
C SER A 143 -24.44 -18.81 -4.30
N THR A 144 -25.76 -19.00 -4.19
CA THR A 144 -26.78 -18.33 -5.00
C THR A 144 -27.46 -17.14 -4.31
N GLN A 145 -27.17 -16.89 -3.04
CA GLN A 145 -27.80 -15.84 -2.24
C GLN A 145 -26.76 -15.01 -1.49
N TRP A 146 -27.03 -13.71 -1.35
CA TRP A 146 -26.20 -12.82 -0.53
C TRP A 146 -26.62 -12.88 0.93
N LEU A 147 -25.71 -13.35 1.80
CA LEU A 147 -25.92 -13.46 3.24
C LEU A 147 -25.14 -12.39 4.04
N GLY A 148 -24.46 -11.45 3.38
CA GLY A 148 -23.64 -10.39 4.00
C GLY A 148 -22.13 -10.53 3.76
N ALA A 149 -21.39 -9.43 3.87
CA ALA A 149 -19.97 -9.38 3.50
C ALA A 149 -19.05 -10.25 4.37
N THR A 150 -19.45 -10.52 5.61
CA THR A 150 -18.73 -11.37 6.58
C THR A 150 -19.17 -12.83 6.54
N SER A 151 -20.22 -13.14 5.79
CA SER A 151 -20.76 -14.49 5.66
C SER A 151 -19.84 -15.34 4.77
N SER A 152 -19.84 -16.64 5.01
CA SER A 152 -19.04 -17.59 4.23
C SER A 152 -19.79 -18.01 2.97
N TYR A 153 -19.10 -17.99 1.84
CA TYR A 153 -19.62 -18.36 0.52
C TYR A 153 -18.75 -19.46 -0.07
N ARG A 154 -19.37 -20.34 -0.84
CA ARG A 154 -18.69 -21.47 -1.47
C ARG A 154 -18.19 -21.08 -2.85
N PHE A 155 -16.91 -21.35 -3.10
CA PHE A 155 -16.24 -21.09 -4.37
C PHE A 155 -15.62 -22.36 -4.92
N GLN A 156 -15.42 -22.39 -6.23
CA GLN A 156 -14.67 -23.42 -6.94
C GLN A 156 -13.56 -22.77 -7.78
N CYS A 157 -12.33 -23.26 -7.69
CA CYS A 157 -11.24 -22.78 -8.55
C CYS A 157 -11.20 -23.50 -9.90
N ALA A 158 -10.42 -22.99 -10.86
CA ALA A 158 -10.19 -23.62 -12.17
C ALA A 158 -9.73 -25.09 -12.11
N ASN A 159 -8.96 -25.48 -11.08
CA ASN A 159 -8.52 -26.88 -10.89
C ASN A 159 -9.58 -27.77 -10.21
N GLY A 160 -10.81 -27.28 -10.06
CA GLY A 160 -11.94 -28.06 -9.51
C GLY A 160 -12.09 -28.04 -7.98
N HIS A 161 -11.10 -27.54 -7.23
CA HIS A 161 -11.19 -27.48 -5.76
C HIS A 161 -12.28 -26.53 -5.26
N GLN A 162 -13.11 -27.04 -4.35
CA GLN A 162 -14.15 -26.26 -3.67
C GLN A 162 -13.69 -25.81 -2.29
N PHE A 163 -13.96 -24.56 -1.93
CA PHE A 163 -13.64 -24.02 -0.61
C PHE A 163 -14.59 -22.91 -0.20
N ASP A 164 -14.73 -22.71 1.11
CA ASP A 164 -15.56 -21.68 1.68
C ASP A 164 -14.71 -20.47 2.08
N ARG A 165 -15.18 -19.25 1.76
CA ARG A 165 -14.48 -18.01 2.09
C ARG A 165 -15.46 -16.86 2.25
N GLN A 166 -15.10 -15.88 3.09
CA GLN A 166 -15.92 -14.70 3.28
C GLN A 166 -15.88 -13.77 2.06
N ALA A 167 -17.02 -13.16 1.72
CA ALA A 167 -17.12 -12.24 0.58
C ALA A 167 -16.18 -11.03 0.69
N GLN A 168 -15.98 -10.49 1.90
CA GLN A 168 -15.04 -9.39 2.14
C GLN A 168 -13.57 -9.76 1.84
N VAL A 169 -13.20 -11.04 1.96
CA VAL A 169 -11.82 -11.50 1.74
C VAL A 169 -11.52 -11.59 0.24
N ILE A 170 -12.49 -12.06 -0.54
CA ILE A 170 -12.42 -12.09 -2.01
C ILE A 170 -12.38 -10.66 -2.56
N THR A 171 -13.27 -9.78 -2.08
CA THR A 171 -13.34 -8.37 -2.54
C THR A 171 -12.14 -7.53 -2.14
N ARG A 172 -11.40 -7.90 -1.07
CA ARG A 172 -10.12 -7.29 -0.68
C ARG A 172 -8.90 -7.88 -1.42
N GLY A 173 -9.11 -8.81 -2.36
CA GLY A 173 -8.07 -9.32 -3.26
C GLY A 173 -7.36 -10.60 -2.82
N SER A 174 -7.80 -11.28 -1.76
CA SER A 174 -7.25 -12.60 -1.40
C SER A 174 -8.05 -13.72 -2.07
N THR A 175 -7.64 -14.08 -3.29
CA THR A 175 -8.36 -15.00 -4.19
C THR A 175 -7.62 -16.30 -4.49
N ARG A 176 -6.51 -16.57 -3.79
CA ARG A 176 -5.74 -17.80 -3.98
C ARG A 176 -6.45 -19.03 -3.38
N CYS A 177 -6.52 -20.10 -4.17
CA CYS A 177 -6.94 -21.42 -3.73
C CYS A 177 -5.78 -22.10 -2.98
N LEU A 178 -5.96 -22.36 -1.68
CA LEU A 178 -4.91 -22.96 -0.85
C LEU A 178 -4.65 -24.43 -1.19
N GLN A 179 -5.59 -25.10 -1.85
CA GLN A 179 -5.36 -26.47 -2.35
C GLN A 179 -4.45 -26.45 -3.57
N CYS A 180 -4.74 -25.60 -4.58
CA CYS A 180 -3.85 -25.44 -5.74
C CYS A 180 -2.42 -25.07 -5.34
N VAL A 181 -2.26 -24.14 -4.37
CA VAL A 181 -0.93 -23.76 -3.87
C VAL A 181 -0.21 -24.94 -3.21
N ARG A 182 -0.94 -25.82 -2.52
CA ARG A 182 -0.37 -27.04 -1.92
C ARG A 182 0.02 -28.05 -2.99
N ASP A 183 -0.82 -28.25 -4.00
CA ASP A 183 -0.57 -29.22 -5.07
C ASP A 183 0.60 -28.77 -5.96
N GLU A 184 0.68 -27.49 -6.31
CA GLU A 184 1.82 -26.90 -7.03
C GLU A 184 3.13 -27.06 -6.24
N LEU A 185 3.09 -26.82 -4.92
CA LEU A 185 4.25 -26.99 -4.06
C LEU A 185 4.66 -28.46 -3.95
N ALA A 186 3.70 -29.38 -3.85
CA ALA A 186 3.96 -30.82 -3.80
C ALA A 186 4.56 -31.32 -5.12
N GLN A 187 4.05 -30.84 -6.26
CA GLN A 187 4.58 -31.17 -7.58
C GLN A 187 6.01 -30.65 -7.73
N ARG A 188 6.25 -29.37 -7.42
CA ARG A 188 7.59 -28.77 -7.48
C ARG A 188 8.58 -29.51 -6.58
N PHE A 189 8.12 -29.95 -5.41
CA PHE A 189 8.94 -30.75 -4.50
C PHE A 189 9.28 -32.13 -5.08
N ALA A 190 8.30 -32.83 -5.69
CA ALA A 190 8.52 -34.11 -6.36
C ALA A 190 9.48 -33.98 -7.56
N ASP A 191 9.41 -32.85 -8.28
CA ASP A 191 10.33 -32.53 -9.38
C ASP A 191 11.76 -32.32 -8.84
N THR A 192 11.93 -31.50 -7.80
CA THR A 192 13.24 -31.29 -7.15
C THR A 192 13.85 -32.58 -6.60
N LEU A 193 13.04 -33.46 -6.00
CA LEU A 193 13.51 -34.77 -5.52
C LEU A 193 14.00 -35.65 -6.68
N ARG A 194 13.28 -35.65 -7.82
CA ARG A 194 13.72 -36.37 -9.03
C ARG A 194 15.01 -35.81 -9.61
N GLU A 195 15.10 -34.49 -9.77
CA GLU A 195 16.30 -33.82 -10.29
C GLU A 195 17.54 -34.09 -9.42
N CYS A 196 17.36 -34.09 -8.09
CA CYS A 196 18.45 -34.34 -7.15
C CYS A 196 18.74 -35.84 -6.92
N GLY A 197 17.93 -36.76 -7.45
CA GLY A 197 18.03 -38.19 -7.18
C GLY A 197 17.80 -38.55 -5.71
N PHE A 198 16.87 -37.87 -5.06
CA PHE A 198 16.51 -38.07 -3.65
C PHE A 198 15.14 -38.76 -3.51
N VAL A 199 14.99 -39.57 -2.48
CA VAL A 199 13.74 -40.24 -2.10
C VAL A 199 13.30 -39.73 -0.73
N CYS A 200 12.07 -39.24 -0.61
CA CYS A 200 11.48 -38.91 0.69
C CYS A 200 10.89 -40.19 1.30
N LEU A 201 11.30 -40.55 2.51
CA LEU A 201 10.85 -41.77 3.19
C LEU A 201 9.58 -41.54 4.03
N ASP A 202 9.20 -40.29 4.29
CA ASP A 202 8.08 -39.92 5.15
C ASP A 202 6.93 -39.28 4.35
N LEU A 203 6.30 -40.06 3.47
CA LEU A 203 5.10 -39.64 2.73
C LEU A 203 3.81 -39.95 3.53
N PRO A 204 2.82 -39.03 3.59
CA PRO A 204 2.79 -37.71 2.97
C PRO A 204 3.59 -36.65 3.74
N ILE A 205 4.12 -35.66 3.02
CA ILE A 205 4.94 -34.56 3.58
C ILE A 205 4.07 -33.63 4.44
N SER A 206 4.55 -33.30 5.64
CA SER A 206 3.87 -32.51 6.67
C SER A 206 4.08 -30.99 6.49
N GLY A 207 4.03 -30.52 5.24
CA GLY A 207 4.25 -29.12 4.87
C GLY A 207 5.73 -28.69 4.81
N ALA A 208 5.98 -27.47 4.31
CA ALA A 208 7.33 -26.99 3.96
C ALA A 208 8.30 -26.80 5.14
N THR A 209 7.77 -26.63 6.36
CA THR A 209 8.54 -26.44 7.59
C THR A 209 8.74 -27.74 8.38
N GLY A 210 8.00 -28.80 8.03
CA GLY A 210 8.13 -30.12 8.60
C GLY A 210 9.49 -30.73 8.29
N ARG A 211 10.04 -31.49 9.25
CA ARG A 211 11.25 -32.27 9.05
C ARG A 211 10.87 -33.64 8.53
N HIS A 212 11.61 -34.12 7.53
CA HIS A 212 11.38 -35.38 6.85
C HIS A 212 12.71 -36.08 6.61
N ARG A 213 12.68 -37.41 6.56
CA ARG A 213 13.81 -38.25 6.21
C ARG A 213 13.91 -38.39 4.69
N PHE A 214 15.09 -38.11 4.17
CA PHE A 214 15.44 -38.22 2.77
C PHE A 214 16.57 -39.21 2.59
N GLN A 215 16.55 -39.93 1.48
CA GLN A 215 17.60 -40.85 1.06
C GLN A 215 18.15 -40.41 -0.30
N CYS A 216 19.47 -40.33 -0.46
CA CYS A 216 20.09 -40.01 -1.75
C CYS A 216 20.40 -41.27 -2.55
N GLY A 217 20.73 -41.13 -3.85
CA GLY A 217 21.19 -42.24 -4.70
C GLY A 217 22.37 -43.07 -4.16
N ALA A 218 23.20 -42.50 -3.28
CA ALA A 218 24.28 -43.24 -2.58
C ALA A 218 23.82 -44.00 -1.31
N GLY A 219 22.51 -44.05 -1.03
CA GLY A 219 21.94 -44.78 0.11
C GLY A 219 21.96 -44.04 1.46
N HIS A 220 22.53 -42.84 1.54
CA HIS A 220 22.55 -42.07 2.79
C HIS A 220 21.17 -41.53 3.15
N VAL A 221 20.74 -41.78 4.38
CA VAL A 221 19.51 -41.21 4.97
C VAL A 221 19.86 -40.02 5.87
N TRP A 222 19.16 -38.89 5.70
CA TRP A 222 19.27 -37.73 6.59
C TRP A 222 17.91 -37.04 6.80
N GLU A 223 17.77 -36.34 7.91
CA GLU A 223 16.57 -35.59 8.25
C GLU A 223 16.79 -34.09 8.03
N THR A 224 15.88 -33.43 7.29
CA THR A 224 15.90 -31.97 7.14
C THR A 224 14.51 -31.44 6.80
N ARG A 225 14.37 -30.11 6.71
CA ARG A 225 13.11 -29.48 6.31
C ARG A 225 12.93 -29.57 4.80
N ALA A 226 11.69 -29.79 4.34
CA ALA A 226 11.36 -29.80 2.91
C ALA A 226 11.72 -28.48 2.21
N SER A 227 11.54 -27.33 2.89
CA SER A 227 12.00 -26.01 2.41
C SER A 227 13.50 -25.95 2.10
N LYS A 228 14.35 -26.61 2.90
CA LYS A 228 15.80 -26.59 2.68
C LYS A 228 16.20 -27.38 1.44
N ILE A 229 15.49 -28.46 1.11
CA ILE A 229 15.67 -29.20 -0.13
C ILE A 229 15.28 -28.34 -1.33
N LEU A 230 14.14 -27.62 -1.26
CA LEU A 230 13.72 -26.67 -2.29
C LEU A 230 14.70 -25.50 -2.48
N GLU A 231 15.40 -25.09 -1.43
CA GLU A 231 16.47 -24.09 -1.47
C GLU A 231 17.82 -24.65 -2.00
N GLY A 232 17.86 -25.93 -2.42
CA GLY A 232 19.04 -26.56 -3.00
C GLY A 232 19.97 -27.26 -2.00
N SER A 233 19.53 -27.50 -0.76
CA SER A 233 20.33 -28.27 0.20
C SER A 233 20.35 -29.75 -0.17
N GLY A 234 21.54 -30.33 -0.30
CA GLY A 234 21.74 -31.74 -0.63
C GLY A 234 22.06 -32.63 0.57
N CYS A 235 22.42 -33.89 0.27
CA CYS A 235 22.89 -34.85 1.28
C CYS A 235 24.17 -34.35 1.98
N PRO A 236 24.15 -34.16 3.32
CA PRO A 236 25.32 -33.69 4.07
C PRO A 236 26.51 -34.64 3.96
N LYS A 237 26.28 -35.96 3.94
CA LYS A 237 27.35 -36.96 3.81
C LYS A 237 28.03 -36.89 2.45
N CYS A 238 27.27 -36.80 1.35
CA CYS A 238 27.83 -36.64 0.01
C CYS A 238 28.54 -35.29 -0.17
N SER A 239 27.96 -34.21 0.35
CA SER A 239 28.58 -32.88 0.32
C SER A 239 29.89 -32.84 1.11
N ASN A 240 29.90 -33.39 2.33
CA ASN A 240 31.09 -33.48 3.16
C ASN A 240 32.15 -34.39 2.57
N ALA A 241 31.78 -35.51 1.93
CA ALA A 241 32.72 -36.38 1.23
C ALA A 241 33.37 -35.65 0.03
N ARG A 242 32.58 -34.90 -0.76
CA ARG A 242 33.09 -34.09 -1.88
C ARG A 242 34.01 -32.96 -1.38
N VAL A 243 33.65 -32.31 -0.28
CA VAL A 243 34.47 -31.27 0.36
C VAL A 243 35.72 -31.87 1.00
N ALA A 244 35.64 -33.07 1.58
CA ALA A 244 36.79 -33.78 2.14
C ALA A 244 37.79 -34.20 1.05
N GLU A 245 37.29 -34.67 -0.11
CA GLU A 245 38.12 -34.97 -1.27
C GLU A 245 38.80 -33.71 -1.82
N MET A 246 38.06 -32.61 -1.91
CA MET A 246 38.59 -31.31 -2.33
C MET A 246 39.58 -30.70 -1.31
N ASN A 247 39.52 -31.12 -0.05
CA ASN A 247 40.39 -30.68 1.04
C ASN A 247 41.63 -31.56 1.26
N LYS A 248 41.87 -32.57 0.41
CA LYS A 248 43.14 -33.34 0.37
C LYS A 248 44.26 -32.47 -0.23
N HIS A 249 44.70 -31.47 0.51
CA HIS A 249 46.03 -30.92 0.26
C HIS A 249 47.08 -31.90 0.78
N ALA A 250 48.07 -32.24 -0.03
CA ALA A 250 49.14 -33.18 0.33
C ALA A 250 49.95 -32.71 1.56
N ASP A 251 49.92 -31.42 1.89
CA ASP A 251 50.60 -30.78 3.03
C ASP A 251 49.68 -30.52 4.25
N GLY A 252 48.45 -31.07 4.23
CA GLY A 252 47.43 -30.76 5.25
C GLY A 252 47.83 -31.15 6.66
N LEU A 253 48.51 -32.29 6.83
CA LEU A 253 49.01 -32.74 8.14
C LEU A 253 50.16 -31.87 8.64
N ASP A 254 51.11 -31.56 7.76
CA ASP A 254 52.29 -30.75 8.07
C ASP A 254 51.90 -29.37 8.59
N ARG A 255 50.85 -28.77 8.00
CA ARG A 255 50.31 -27.48 8.44
C ARG A 255 49.73 -27.56 9.86
N LEU A 256 49.02 -28.64 10.18
CA LEU A 256 48.46 -28.84 11.52
C LEU A 256 49.53 -29.13 12.56
N GLN A 257 50.54 -29.94 12.22
CA GLN A 257 51.67 -30.24 13.08
C GLN A 257 52.54 -29.00 13.32
N ARG A 258 52.79 -28.20 12.29
CA ARG A 258 53.52 -26.92 12.42
C ARG A 258 52.77 -25.94 13.33
N ALA A 259 51.46 -25.78 13.14
CA ALA A 259 50.64 -24.93 14.00
C ALA A 259 50.62 -25.41 15.47
N ALA A 260 50.62 -26.72 15.69
CA ALA A 260 50.75 -27.28 17.03
C ALA A 260 52.11 -26.93 17.67
N SER A 261 53.20 -27.09 16.90
CA SER A 261 54.56 -26.77 17.35
C SER A 261 54.75 -25.28 17.64
N GLU A 262 54.21 -24.40 16.79
CA GLU A 262 54.21 -22.94 17.01
C GLU A 262 53.48 -22.54 18.31
N HIS A 263 52.44 -23.29 18.68
CA HIS A 263 51.74 -23.12 19.94
C HIS A 263 52.39 -23.86 21.12
N GLY A 264 53.60 -24.40 20.94
CA GLY A 264 54.35 -25.10 21.97
C GLY A 264 53.70 -26.41 22.37
N GLY A 265 53.20 -27.20 21.42
CA GLY A 265 52.71 -28.54 21.67
C GLY A 265 52.73 -29.40 20.42
N GLN A 266 51.94 -30.47 20.39
CA GLN A 266 51.98 -31.46 19.33
C GLN A 266 50.60 -31.96 18.94
N CYS A 267 50.47 -32.30 17.66
CA CYS A 267 49.36 -33.09 17.13
C CYS A 267 49.73 -34.57 17.31
N LEU A 268 48.89 -35.34 17.99
CA LEU A 268 49.14 -36.76 18.29
C LEU A 268 48.68 -37.70 17.17
N THR A 269 47.99 -37.17 16.16
CA THR A 269 47.49 -37.94 15.02
C THR A 269 48.44 -37.86 13.83
N ASP A 270 48.55 -38.96 13.10
CA ASP A 270 49.43 -39.19 11.96
C ASP A 270 48.69 -39.27 10.61
N ILE A 271 47.35 -39.23 10.62
CA ILE A 271 46.51 -39.28 9.41
C ILE A 271 45.73 -37.97 9.26
N TYR A 272 45.80 -37.36 8.07
CA TYR A 272 45.02 -36.17 7.74
C TYR A 272 43.66 -36.52 7.11
N SER A 273 42.58 -36.22 7.83
CA SER A 273 41.19 -36.45 7.37
C SER A 273 40.45 -35.15 7.00
N GLY A 274 41.18 -34.05 6.73
CA GLY A 274 40.62 -32.75 6.37
C GLY A 274 40.53 -31.75 7.54
N VAL A 275 40.65 -30.45 7.25
CA VAL A 275 40.75 -29.37 8.27
C VAL A 275 39.60 -29.30 9.30
N LEU A 276 38.42 -29.84 8.97
CA LEU A 276 37.26 -29.88 9.87
C LEU A 276 37.17 -31.19 10.68
N ALA A 277 38.02 -32.17 10.40
CA ALA A 277 38.08 -33.40 11.18
C ALA A 277 38.58 -33.13 12.61
N SER A 278 38.23 -34.04 13.53
CA SER A 278 38.74 -34.00 14.90
C SER A 278 40.11 -34.67 14.96
N TYR A 279 41.04 -34.01 15.64
CA TYR A 279 42.40 -34.48 15.87
C TYR A 279 42.70 -34.41 17.37
N GLU A 280 43.63 -35.25 17.82
CA GLU A 280 44.10 -35.26 19.20
C GLU A 280 45.32 -34.34 19.35
N TRP A 281 45.26 -33.44 20.33
CA TRP A 281 46.28 -32.41 20.56
C TRP A 281 46.84 -32.51 21.98
N GLN A 282 48.09 -32.11 22.16
CA GLN A 282 48.72 -31.97 23.46
C GLN A 282 49.52 -30.66 23.55
N CYS A 283 49.31 -29.88 24.60
CA CYS A 283 50.11 -28.66 24.84
C CYS A 283 51.36 -28.93 25.69
N ALA A 284 52.31 -27.99 25.76
CA ALA A 284 53.50 -28.05 26.62
C ALA A 284 53.19 -28.34 28.10
N ASN A 285 52.06 -27.86 28.61
CA ASN A 285 51.62 -28.13 29.99
C ASN A 285 51.00 -29.53 30.17
N GLY A 286 51.09 -30.41 29.17
CA GLY A 286 50.63 -31.80 29.23
C GLY A 286 49.14 -32.02 28.98
N HIS A 287 48.31 -30.97 28.92
CA HIS A 287 46.87 -31.11 28.66
C HIS A 287 46.60 -31.71 27.28
N ARG A 288 45.74 -32.74 27.23
CA ARG A 288 45.28 -33.41 26.01
C ARG A 288 43.83 -33.07 25.71
N TRP A 289 43.49 -32.84 24.44
CA TRP A 289 42.11 -32.62 24.02
C TRP A 289 41.87 -33.02 22.56
N SER A 290 40.62 -33.38 22.26
CA SER A 290 40.13 -33.57 20.90
C SER A 290 39.58 -32.24 20.35
N GLY A 291 39.97 -31.84 19.14
CA GLY A 291 39.50 -30.61 18.51
C GLY A 291 39.80 -30.55 17.02
N THR A 292 39.16 -29.62 16.29
CA THR A 292 39.31 -29.56 14.83
C THR A 292 40.53 -28.77 14.40
N GLY A 293 41.16 -29.18 13.30
CA GLY A 293 42.33 -28.49 12.73
C GLY A 293 42.06 -27.02 12.44
N ALA A 294 40.85 -26.67 11.99
CA ALA A 294 40.43 -25.29 11.74
C ALA A 294 40.49 -24.40 12.99
N THR A 295 40.24 -24.94 14.18
CA THR A 295 40.27 -24.16 15.43
C THR A 295 41.69 -23.82 15.87
N VAL A 296 42.60 -24.78 15.74
CA VAL A 296 44.03 -24.61 15.99
C VAL A 296 44.62 -23.58 15.02
N LEU A 297 44.32 -23.70 13.71
CA LEU A 297 44.80 -22.75 12.70
C LEU A 297 44.30 -21.31 12.90
N ARG A 298 43.17 -21.11 13.61
CA ARG A 298 42.67 -19.78 13.99
C ARG A 298 43.32 -19.22 15.26
N GLY A 299 44.22 -19.97 15.89
CA GLY A 299 44.93 -19.57 17.11
C GLY A 299 44.24 -20.00 18.41
N ILE A 300 43.18 -20.82 18.36
CA ILE A 300 42.55 -21.39 19.57
C ILE A 300 43.22 -22.71 19.88
N TRP A 301 44.16 -22.69 20.82
CA TRP A 301 44.99 -23.84 21.20
C TRP A 301 44.43 -24.60 22.42
N CYS A 302 45.05 -24.44 23.60
CA CYS A 302 44.67 -25.16 24.81
C CYS A 302 43.70 -24.37 25.69
N ARG A 303 42.46 -24.87 25.86
CA ARG A 303 41.44 -24.25 26.72
C ARG A 303 41.82 -24.23 28.19
N ALA A 304 42.45 -25.27 28.72
CA ALA A 304 42.89 -25.31 30.12
C ALA A 304 43.98 -24.25 30.40
N CYS A 305 44.96 -24.09 29.50
CA CYS A 305 45.96 -23.03 29.61
C CYS A 305 45.35 -21.63 29.42
N ALA A 306 44.35 -21.48 28.54
CA ALA A 306 43.63 -20.23 28.38
C ALA A 306 42.82 -19.87 29.63
N ALA A 307 42.14 -20.83 30.25
CA ALA A 307 41.39 -20.65 31.48
C ALA A 307 42.31 -20.30 32.65
N ARG A 308 43.48 -20.94 32.76
CA ARG A 308 44.50 -20.59 33.77
C ARG A 308 44.98 -19.14 33.61
N ARG A 309 45.41 -18.75 32.40
CA ARG A 309 45.81 -17.36 32.10
C ARG A 309 44.70 -16.36 32.38
N HIS A 310 43.44 -16.72 32.10
CA HIS A 310 42.29 -15.88 32.42
C HIS A 310 42.09 -15.75 33.94
N GLY A 311 42.24 -16.84 34.69
CA GLY A 311 42.21 -16.84 36.15
C GLY A 311 43.31 -15.97 36.75
N ASP A 312 44.56 -16.15 36.29
CA ASP A 312 45.71 -15.36 36.72
C ASP A 312 45.51 -13.86 36.42
N ALA A 313 44.91 -13.52 35.27
CA ALA A 313 44.56 -12.14 34.94
C ALA A 313 43.43 -11.58 35.81
N LEU A 314 42.54 -12.44 36.34
CA LEU A 314 41.47 -12.03 37.25
C LEU A 314 41.97 -11.79 38.67
N THR A 315 43.01 -12.53 39.09
CA THR A 315 43.62 -12.45 40.42
C THR A 315 44.91 -11.63 40.46
N ASP A 316 45.30 -10.98 39.36
CA ASP A 316 46.49 -10.11 39.27
C ASP A 316 46.49 -9.05 40.40
N PRO A 317 47.35 -9.19 41.43
CA PRO A 317 47.38 -8.28 42.56
C PRO A 317 47.73 -6.84 42.16
N ASN A 318 48.41 -6.67 41.03
CA ASN A 318 48.81 -5.37 40.49
C ASN A 318 47.86 -4.87 39.40
N GLY A 319 46.78 -5.59 39.11
CA GLY A 319 45.84 -5.26 38.04
C GLY A 319 45.19 -3.88 38.23
N LEU A 320 44.75 -3.58 39.45
CA LEU A 320 44.17 -2.27 39.78
C LEU A 320 45.23 -1.16 39.75
N VAL A 321 46.45 -1.43 40.24
CA VAL A 321 47.56 -0.46 40.23
C VAL A 321 47.87 0.00 38.80
N ARG A 322 47.89 -0.92 37.84
CA ARG A 322 48.12 -0.59 36.43
C ARG A 322 47.00 0.23 35.83
N ILE A 323 45.74 -0.08 36.16
CA ILE A 323 44.57 0.69 35.71
C ILE A 323 44.60 2.11 36.29
N GLN A 324 44.93 2.23 37.59
CA GLN A 324 45.08 3.51 38.27
C GLN A 324 46.24 4.34 37.69
N ALA A 325 47.40 3.72 37.43
CA ALA A 325 48.53 4.38 36.79
C ALA A 325 48.19 4.86 35.37
N ALA A 326 47.48 4.05 34.58
CA ALA A 326 47.00 4.44 33.26
C ALA A 326 46.04 5.64 33.34
N ALA A 327 45.14 5.67 34.31
CA ALA A 327 44.27 6.81 34.56
C ALA A 327 45.04 8.09 34.97
N ALA A 328 46.00 7.95 35.89
CA ALA A 328 46.85 9.04 36.35
C ALA A 328 47.68 9.66 35.21
N SER A 329 48.23 8.82 34.32
CA SER A 329 49.01 9.28 33.16
C SER A 329 48.23 10.17 32.19
N ARG A 330 46.90 10.11 32.23
CA ARG A 330 45.97 10.91 31.40
C ARG A 330 45.31 12.04 32.18
N GLY A 331 45.84 12.39 33.35
CA GLY A 331 45.34 13.47 34.19
C GLY A 331 43.98 13.17 34.81
N GLY A 332 43.67 11.91 35.11
CA GLY A 332 42.47 11.56 35.87
C GLY A 332 42.72 10.46 36.88
N ARG A 333 41.65 9.89 37.43
CA ARG A 333 41.72 8.84 38.44
C ARG A 333 40.69 7.75 38.20
N CYS A 334 41.05 6.53 38.58
CA CYS A 334 40.09 5.44 38.80
C CYS A 334 39.32 5.72 40.10
N LEU A 335 38.01 5.48 40.10
CA LEU A 335 37.14 5.67 41.27
C LEU A 335 37.00 4.38 42.09
N ASP A 336 37.24 3.22 41.48
CA ASP A 336 37.15 1.94 42.17
C ASP A 336 38.43 1.61 42.96
N THR A 337 38.21 0.90 44.06
CA THR A 337 39.24 0.47 45.03
C THR A 337 39.54 -1.02 44.97
N GLU A 338 38.75 -1.81 44.24
CA GLU A 338 38.89 -3.26 44.16
C GLU A 338 39.15 -3.71 42.72
N TYR A 339 40.04 -4.69 42.56
CA TYR A 339 40.29 -5.34 41.28
C TYR A 339 39.33 -6.52 41.11
N THR A 340 38.53 -6.50 40.04
CA THR A 340 37.62 -7.62 39.71
C THR A 340 37.99 -8.30 38.40
N GLY A 341 39.08 -7.87 37.75
CA GLY A 341 39.57 -8.40 36.48
C GLY A 341 39.75 -7.34 35.39
N VAL A 342 40.67 -7.59 34.46
CA VAL A 342 41.13 -6.60 33.47
C VAL A 342 40.04 -6.16 32.49
N ASN A 343 39.08 -7.04 32.18
CA ASN A 343 38.00 -6.77 31.24
C ASN A 343 36.71 -6.28 31.91
N ASN A 344 36.70 -6.13 33.24
CA ASN A 344 35.57 -5.54 33.94
C ASN A 344 35.57 -4.03 33.82
N LYS A 345 34.39 -3.44 34.05
CA LYS A 345 34.19 -2.00 34.00
C LYS A 345 34.59 -1.37 35.32
N TYR A 346 35.36 -0.29 35.22
CA TYR A 346 35.74 0.56 36.32
C TYR A 346 35.24 1.99 36.03
N GLY A 347 34.94 2.75 37.07
CA GLY A 347 34.62 4.17 37.04
C GLY A 347 35.89 5.02 36.96
N PHE A 348 35.85 6.04 36.12
CA PHE A 348 36.96 6.98 35.93
C PHE A 348 36.45 8.41 35.97
N ARG A 349 37.29 9.32 36.49
CA ARG A 349 37.07 10.77 36.46
C ARG A 349 38.28 11.47 35.83
N CYS A 350 38.08 12.32 34.83
CA CYS A 350 39.17 13.11 34.23
C CYS A 350 39.39 14.44 34.97
N ALA A 351 40.46 15.17 34.63
CA ALA A 351 40.77 16.50 35.17
C ALA A 351 39.61 17.51 35.04
N GLU A 352 38.89 17.46 33.92
CA GLU A 352 37.71 18.30 33.65
C GLU A 352 36.46 17.89 34.45
N GLY A 353 36.55 16.86 35.30
CA GLY A 353 35.48 16.39 36.16
C GLY A 353 34.47 15.45 35.48
N HIS A 354 34.66 15.06 34.22
CA HIS A 354 33.75 14.10 33.57
C HIS A 354 33.95 12.70 34.14
N GLU A 355 32.85 12.03 34.45
CA GLU A 355 32.82 10.65 34.93
C GLU A 355 32.29 9.69 33.87
N TRP A 356 32.93 8.52 33.74
CA TRP A 356 32.47 7.46 32.85
C TRP A 356 32.93 6.08 33.32
N GLN A 357 32.33 5.03 32.75
CA GLN A 357 32.77 3.66 32.95
C GLN A 357 33.47 3.11 31.70
N ALA A 358 34.58 2.40 31.89
CA ALA A 358 35.33 1.75 30.82
C ALA A 358 35.99 0.47 31.33
N THR A 359 36.39 -0.44 30.43
CA THR A 359 37.13 -1.63 30.83
C THR A 359 38.57 -1.29 31.17
N GLY A 360 39.16 -2.01 32.14
CA GLY A 360 40.57 -1.83 32.51
C GLY A 360 41.53 -2.00 31.32
N SER A 361 41.27 -3.00 30.47
CA SER A 361 41.99 -3.24 29.21
C SER A 361 41.92 -2.07 28.24
N ALA A 362 40.77 -1.41 28.11
CA ALA A 362 40.60 -0.28 27.22
C ALA A 362 41.34 0.97 27.71
N ILE A 363 41.32 1.24 29.02
CA ILE A 363 42.07 2.36 29.62
C ILE A 363 43.57 2.13 29.48
N MET A 364 44.06 0.94 29.76
CA MET A 364 45.46 0.59 29.50
C MET A 364 45.83 0.66 28.01
N GLY A 365 44.88 0.36 27.12
CA GLY A 365 45.02 0.51 25.67
C GLY A 365 44.94 1.96 25.16
N GLY A 366 44.77 2.95 26.04
CA GLY A 366 44.82 4.37 25.69
C GLY A 366 43.48 5.02 25.36
N VAL A 367 42.36 4.30 25.52
CA VAL A 367 41.02 4.91 25.45
C VAL A 367 40.81 5.80 26.68
N TRP A 368 40.28 7.00 26.49
CA TRP A 368 40.07 7.97 27.58
C TRP A 368 38.76 8.74 27.45
N CYS A 369 38.62 9.83 28.22
CA CYS A 369 37.42 10.65 28.31
C CYS A 369 36.90 11.11 26.94
N ARG A 370 35.73 10.58 26.54
CA ARG A 370 35.07 10.92 25.29
C ARG A 370 34.70 12.40 25.21
N SER A 371 34.23 12.99 26.30
CA SER A 371 33.82 14.41 26.32
C SER A 371 35.01 15.34 26.04
N CYS A 372 36.16 15.06 26.67
CA CYS A 372 37.40 15.78 26.39
C CYS A 372 37.88 15.50 24.95
N GLY A 373 37.85 14.24 24.49
CA GLY A 373 38.25 13.88 23.12
C GLY A 373 37.38 14.52 22.03
N VAL A 374 36.09 14.72 22.30
CA VAL A 374 35.17 15.44 21.40
C VAL A 374 35.50 16.93 21.40
N LYS A 375 35.76 17.55 22.56
CA LYS A 375 36.17 18.97 22.64
C LYS A 375 37.48 19.21 21.87
N THR A 376 38.55 18.47 22.19
CA THR A 376 39.86 18.62 21.53
C THR A 376 39.80 18.28 20.05
N GLY A 377 39.03 17.25 19.67
CA GLY A 377 38.82 16.92 18.26
C GLY A 377 37.96 17.96 17.51
N ALA A 378 37.05 18.66 18.18
CA ALA A 378 36.30 19.76 17.57
C ALA A 378 37.17 21.01 17.39
N GLU A 379 38.06 21.28 18.34
CA GLU A 379 39.04 22.36 18.30
C GLU A 379 40.10 22.11 17.23
N ALA A 380 40.68 20.91 17.15
CA ALA A 380 41.66 20.53 16.14
C ALA A 380 41.10 20.51 14.70
N ARG A 381 39.77 20.43 14.54
CA ARG A 381 39.08 20.53 13.24
C ARG A 381 38.64 21.95 12.90
N ARG A 382 38.94 22.96 13.74
CA ARG A 382 38.73 24.36 13.37
C ARG A 382 39.69 24.69 12.24
N ILE A 383 39.13 25.09 11.11
CA ILE A 383 39.90 25.61 9.99
C ILE A 383 40.18 27.08 10.30
N ASP A 384 41.45 27.49 10.26
CA ASP A 384 41.83 28.89 10.32
C ASP A 384 41.11 29.65 9.17
N ASP A 385 40.54 30.82 9.48
CA ASP A 385 39.66 31.59 8.56
C ASP A 385 38.34 30.90 8.13
N GLY A 386 37.90 29.84 8.81
CA GLY A 386 36.67 29.12 8.45
C GLY A 386 35.38 29.95 8.47
N LEU A 387 35.32 31.03 9.26
CA LEU A 387 34.18 31.96 9.22
C LEU A 387 34.17 32.82 7.96
N LYS A 388 35.34 33.28 7.50
CA LYS A 388 35.47 34.05 6.26
C LYS A 388 35.02 33.22 5.06
N GLN A 389 35.33 31.92 5.04
CA GLN A 389 34.85 31.02 3.97
C GLN A 389 33.33 30.87 3.97
N ILE A 390 32.71 30.75 5.15
CA ILE A 390 31.25 30.68 5.28
C ILE A 390 30.60 32.01 4.85
N GLN A 391 31.20 33.14 5.20
CA GLN A 391 30.77 34.47 4.77
C GLN A 391 30.89 34.65 3.26
N ALA A 392 32.00 34.23 2.66
CA ALA A 392 32.21 34.29 1.21
C ALA A 392 31.21 33.40 0.45
N ALA A 393 30.96 32.17 0.94
CA ALA A 393 29.97 31.27 0.34
C ALA A 393 28.54 31.82 0.47
N ALA A 394 28.24 32.51 1.58
CA ALA A 394 26.97 33.22 1.74
C ALA A 394 26.82 34.36 0.71
N ALA A 395 27.86 35.20 0.58
CA ALA A 395 27.89 36.31 -0.36
C ALA A 395 27.76 35.84 -1.82
N ALA A 396 28.45 34.74 -2.18
CA ALA A 396 28.36 34.14 -3.52
C ALA A 396 26.94 33.69 -3.92
N HIS A 397 26.08 33.42 -2.93
CA HIS A 397 24.69 33.03 -3.14
C HIS A 397 23.67 34.17 -2.92
N GLY A 398 24.13 35.43 -2.85
CA GLY A 398 23.24 36.57 -2.63
C GLY A 398 22.63 36.52 -1.23
N GLY A 399 23.49 36.60 -0.22
CA GLY A 399 23.04 36.80 1.15
C GLY A 399 24.17 36.76 2.17
N GLU A 400 23.79 36.69 3.43
CA GLU A 400 24.69 36.93 4.56
C GLU A 400 24.50 35.89 5.66
N VAL A 401 25.54 35.74 6.50
CA VAL A 401 25.47 35.00 7.75
C VAL A 401 25.20 35.99 8.89
N ILE A 402 24.19 35.70 9.70
CA ILE A 402 23.84 36.47 10.89
C ILE A 402 24.63 35.91 12.08
N GLY A 403 25.64 36.65 12.51
CA GLY A 403 26.50 36.34 13.65
C GLY A 403 27.99 36.31 13.29
N SER A 404 28.84 36.65 14.26
CA SER A 404 30.29 36.81 14.09
C SER A 404 31.14 35.69 14.74
N ALA A 405 30.51 34.71 15.41
CA ALA A 405 31.23 33.65 16.10
C ALA A 405 31.43 32.42 15.20
N TYR A 406 32.67 31.95 15.08
CA TYR A 406 32.99 30.70 14.38
C TYR A 406 32.73 29.49 15.28
N LEU A 407 31.71 28.72 14.96
CA LEU A 407 31.33 27.49 15.68
C LEU A 407 31.90 26.21 15.04
N GLY A 408 32.85 26.34 14.11
CA GLY A 408 33.36 25.23 13.29
C GLY A 408 32.49 24.93 12.07
N THR A 409 32.98 24.13 11.12
CA THR A 409 32.25 23.78 9.88
C THR A 409 30.97 22.99 10.14
N SER A 410 30.96 22.16 11.19
CA SER A 410 29.77 21.42 11.62
C SER A 410 28.82 22.23 12.52
N GLY A 411 29.23 23.44 12.92
CA GLY A 411 28.42 24.37 13.70
C GLY A 411 27.19 24.85 12.93
N ARG A 412 26.16 25.27 13.66
CA ARG A 412 24.92 25.81 13.09
C ARG A 412 25.00 27.33 13.05
N TYR A 413 24.73 27.89 11.87
CA TYR A 413 24.73 29.33 11.62
C TYR A 413 23.37 29.74 11.10
N THR A 414 23.00 30.99 11.36
CA THR A 414 21.79 31.61 10.82
C THR A 414 22.18 32.38 9.56
N PHE A 415 21.47 32.18 8.45
CA PHE A 415 21.71 32.87 7.19
C PHE A 415 20.48 33.65 6.76
N ARG A 416 20.69 34.70 5.97
CA ARG A 416 19.65 35.51 5.32
C ARG A 416 19.96 35.61 3.83
N CYS A 417 18.97 35.36 2.97
CA CYS A 417 19.13 35.58 1.52
C CYS A 417 18.61 36.96 1.10
N ASP A 418 18.92 37.38 -0.12
CA ASP A 418 18.47 38.66 -0.71
C ASP A 418 16.95 38.85 -0.72
N ARG A 419 16.18 37.74 -0.75
CA ARG A 419 14.71 37.78 -0.64
C ARG A 419 14.21 37.91 0.80
N GLY A 420 15.10 38.13 1.77
CA GLY A 420 14.78 38.34 3.19
C GLY A 420 14.50 37.05 3.99
N HIS A 421 14.58 35.86 3.40
CA HIS A 421 14.34 34.62 4.14
C HIS A 421 15.50 34.33 5.09
N GLN A 422 15.18 34.06 6.36
CA GLN A 422 16.15 33.66 7.37
C GLN A 422 16.01 32.18 7.72
N TRP A 423 17.12 31.45 7.80
CA TRP A 423 17.11 30.02 8.17
C TRP A 423 18.41 29.61 8.88
N GLN A 424 18.34 28.54 9.66
CA GLN A 424 19.48 27.99 10.37
C GLN A 424 19.94 26.66 9.75
N THR A 425 21.22 26.53 9.41
CA THR A 425 21.79 25.28 8.88
C THR A 425 23.26 25.11 9.29
N ARG A 426 23.86 23.97 8.99
CA ARG A 426 25.29 23.73 9.23
C ARG A 426 26.15 24.48 8.21
N GLY A 427 27.26 25.07 8.66
CA GLY A 427 28.19 25.79 7.77
C GLY A 427 28.70 24.93 6.60
N SER A 428 28.97 23.65 6.86
CA SER A 428 29.41 22.68 5.84
C SER A 428 28.42 22.49 4.69
N ARG A 429 27.11 22.66 4.91
CA ARG A 429 26.11 22.56 3.83
C ARG A 429 26.12 23.77 2.90
N VAL A 430 26.39 24.95 3.44
CA VAL A 430 26.54 26.17 2.64
C VAL A 430 27.82 26.08 1.82
N LEU A 431 28.92 25.64 2.44
CA LEU A 431 30.19 25.40 1.74
C LEU A 431 30.05 24.33 0.63
N SER A 432 29.15 23.35 0.79
CA SER A 432 28.86 22.35 -0.25
C SER A 432 27.81 22.80 -1.28
N GLY A 433 27.44 24.09 -1.32
CA GLY A 433 26.54 24.68 -2.33
C GLY A 433 25.04 24.60 -2.02
N THR A 434 24.63 24.17 -0.82
CA THR A 434 23.21 24.21 -0.41
C THR A 434 22.89 25.54 0.28
N TRP A 435 22.01 26.34 -0.33
CA TRP A 435 21.71 27.70 0.14
C TRP A 435 20.32 27.85 0.80
N CYS A 436 19.43 28.66 0.22
CA CYS A 436 18.14 29.03 0.81
C CYS A 436 17.05 28.00 0.47
N PRO A 437 16.48 27.29 1.47
CA PRO A 437 15.45 26.28 1.23
C PRO A 437 14.13 26.91 0.73
N HIS A 438 13.84 28.16 1.10
CA HIS A 438 12.64 28.87 0.65
C HIS A 438 12.76 29.26 -0.84
N CYS A 439 13.89 29.85 -1.24
CA CYS A 439 14.15 30.15 -2.65
C CYS A 439 14.21 28.88 -3.50
N ALA A 440 14.84 27.81 -2.99
CA ALA A 440 14.88 26.52 -3.68
C ALA A 440 13.47 25.91 -3.87
N ARG A 441 12.55 26.07 -2.91
CA ARG A 441 11.15 25.65 -3.07
C ARG A 441 10.38 26.53 -4.06
N LEU A 442 10.60 27.84 -4.05
CA LEU A 442 9.97 28.76 -4.99
C LEU A 442 10.42 28.48 -6.43
N GLY A 443 11.71 28.20 -6.65
CA GLY A 443 12.23 27.82 -7.97
C GLY A 443 11.80 26.43 -8.47
N ARG A 444 11.17 25.60 -7.61
CA ARG A 444 10.59 24.30 -7.98
C ARG A 444 9.10 24.38 -8.32
N ARG A 445 8.46 25.55 -8.21
CA ARG A 445 7.07 25.71 -8.65
C ARG A 445 7.05 25.82 -10.16
N HIS A 446 6.31 24.93 -10.81
CA HIS A 446 6.04 25.03 -12.24
C HIS A 446 5.23 26.29 -12.55
N THR A 447 5.42 26.85 -13.74
CA THR A 447 4.65 27.99 -14.25
C THR A 447 3.56 27.54 -15.23
N LEU A 448 2.67 28.46 -15.62
CA LEU A 448 1.72 28.19 -16.70
C LEU A 448 2.43 27.87 -18.02
N GLU A 449 3.53 28.56 -18.30
CA GLU A 449 4.37 28.36 -19.49
C GLU A 449 4.96 26.94 -19.51
N ASP A 450 5.39 26.42 -18.35
CA ASP A 450 5.81 25.02 -18.23
C ASP A 450 4.69 24.06 -18.66
N MET A 451 3.46 24.30 -18.20
CA MET A 451 2.31 23.46 -18.55
C MET A 451 1.95 23.53 -20.03
N GLN A 452 2.05 24.72 -20.63
CA GLN A 452 1.79 24.94 -22.05
C GLN A 452 2.82 24.22 -22.92
N ARG A 453 4.11 24.32 -22.57
CA ARG A 453 5.20 23.59 -23.26
C ARG A 453 4.99 22.08 -23.21
N ILE A 454 4.68 21.52 -22.04
CA ILE A 454 4.45 20.08 -21.88
C ILE A 454 3.25 19.61 -22.73
N ALA A 455 2.21 20.43 -22.82
CA ALA A 455 1.07 20.10 -23.66
C ALA A 455 1.42 20.08 -25.16
N GLN A 456 2.30 21.00 -25.61
CA GLN A 456 2.83 21.03 -26.97
C GLN A 456 3.68 19.80 -27.29
N GLU A 457 4.59 19.43 -26.39
CA GLU A 457 5.42 18.21 -26.54
C GLU A 457 4.58 16.93 -26.65
N ARG A 458 3.42 16.89 -25.97
CA ARG A 458 2.47 15.77 -26.04
C ARG A 458 1.42 15.91 -27.14
N GLY A 459 1.66 16.80 -28.10
CA GLY A 459 0.94 16.89 -29.36
C GLY A 459 -0.32 17.75 -29.33
N ARG A 460 -0.57 18.57 -28.29
CA ARG A 460 -1.61 19.62 -28.28
C ARG A 460 -1.34 20.80 -27.33
N ARG A 461 -2.29 21.21 -26.48
CA ARG A 461 -2.25 22.49 -25.75
C ARG A 461 -2.97 22.44 -24.41
N CYS A 462 -2.43 23.19 -23.45
CA CYS A 462 -3.12 23.54 -22.21
C CYS A 462 -4.05 24.71 -22.53
N VAL A 463 -5.35 24.54 -22.29
CA VAL A 463 -6.40 25.53 -22.60
C VAL A 463 -6.56 26.53 -21.45
N SER A 464 -6.12 26.17 -20.24
CA SER A 464 -6.15 27.07 -19.10
C SER A 464 -5.26 28.30 -19.32
N THR A 465 -5.77 29.47 -18.92
CA THR A 465 -5.09 30.76 -18.97
C THR A 465 -4.40 31.15 -17.67
N GLU A 466 -4.60 30.37 -16.61
CA GLU A 466 -4.04 30.62 -15.27
C GLU A 466 -3.51 29.34 -14.64
N TYR A 467 -2.41 29.46 -13.88
CA TYR A 467 -1.81 28.36 -13.11
C TYR A 467 -1.67 28.75 -11.65
N VAL A 468 -2.48 28.13 -10.80
CA VAL A 468 -2.51 28.40 -9.35
C VAL A 468 -1.60 27.43 -8.58
N GLY A 469 -1.50 26.17 -9.01
CA GLY A 469 -0.62 25.19 -8.39
C GLY A 469 -0.80 23.76 -8.91
N ALA A 470 0.10 22.86 -8.50
CA ALA A 470 0.21 21.52 -9.08
C ALA A 470 -1.00 20.60 -8.85
N LYS A 471 -1.80 20.86 -7.80
CA LYS A 471 -3.01 20.09 -7.47
C LYS A 471 -4.30 20.66 -8.05
N GLU A 472 -4.25 21.89 -8.56
CA GLU A 472 -5.40 22.54 -9.17
C GLU A 472 -5.66 21.99 -10.57
N ARG A 473 -6.94 21.95 -10.95
CA ARG A 473 -7.36 21.38 -12.23
C ARG A 473 -7.09 22.38 -13.34
N LEU A 474 -6.32 21.95 -14.34
CA LEU A 474 -6.11 22.64 -15.60
C LEU A 474 -6.93 21.95 -16.67
N ARG A 475 -7.34 22.70 -17.69
CA ARG A 475 -8.05 22.20 -18.85
C ARG A 475 -7.05 21.89 -19.95
N TRP A 476 -7.05 20.65 -20.42
CA TRP A 476 -6.13 20.11 -21.42
C TRP A 476 -6.88 19.71 -22.68
N GLU A 477 -6.18 19.76 -23.81
CA GLU A 477 -6.67 19.30 -25.10
C GLU A 477 -5.65 18.29 -25.68
N CYS A 478 -6.07 17.14 -26.22
CA CYS A 478 -5.18 16.10 -26.79
C CYS A 478 -5.37 15.93 -28.28
N ASP A 479 -4.36 15.42 -28.99
CA ASP A 479 -4.25 15.20 -30.45
C ASP A 479 -5.55 14.87 -31.21
N ARG A 480 -6.48 14.10 -30.61
CA ARG A 480 -7.76 13.68 -31.20
C ARG A 480 -8.97 14.61 -31.04
N GLY A 481 -8.96 15.63 -30.20
CA GLY A 481 -10.11 16.54 -30.05
C GLY A 481 -10.53 16.75 -28.61
N HIS A 482 -10.13 15.84 -27.74
CA HIS A 482 -10.76 15.73 -26.43
C HIS A 482 -10.26 16.81 -25.49
N VAL A 483 -11.22 17.46 -24.85
CA VAL A 483 -10.98 18.42 -23.78
C VAL A 483 -11.31 17.75 -22.45
N TRP A 484 -10.38 17.80 -21.48
CA TRP A 484 -10.61 17.27 -20.14
C TRP A 484 -9.91 18.10 -19.07
N ASP A 485 -10.39 17.98 -17.83
CA ASP A 485 -9.82 18.70 -16.69
C ASP A 485 -8.95 17.75 -15.85
N ALA A 486 -7.65 18.02 -15.73
CA ALA A 486 -6.68 17.26 -14.93
C ALA A 486 -5.69 18.21 -14.24
N ASN A 487 -5.15 17.81 -13.09
CA ASN A 487 -4.13 18.60 -12.42
C ASN A 487 -2.72 18.34 -13.00
N ALA A 488 -1.81 19.29 -12.79
CA ALA A 488 -0.45 19.20 -13.32
C ALA A 488 0.34 18.02 -12.74
N ASP A 489 0.12 17.66 -11.48
CA ASP A 489 0.77 16.52 -10.82
C ASP A 489 0.46 15.18 -11.53
N SER A 490 -0.79 14.98 -11.96
CA SER A 490 -1.21 13.80 -12.71
C SER A 490 -0.52 13.69 -14.08
N VAL A 491 -0.28 14.82 -14.73
CA VAL A 491 0.35 14.89 -16.06
C VAL A 491 1.87 14.71 -15.98
N LEU A 492 2.50 15.37 -15.01
CA LEU A 492 3.94 15.38 -14.78
C LEU A 492 4.45 14.11 -14.11
N ASN A 493 3.92 13.78 -12.93
CA ASN A 493 4.46 12.73 -12.06
C ASN A 493 3.82 11.37 -12.34
N GLN A 494 2.50 11.33 -12.60
CA GLN A 494 1.78 10.07 -12.85
C GLN A 494 1.76 9.68 -14.34
N GLN A 495 2.32 10.52 -15.22
CA GLN A 495 2.41 10.29 -16.66
C GLN A 495 1.06 9.97 -17.33
N THR A 496 -0.04 10.45 -16.75
CA THR A 496 -1.38 10.27 -17.30
C THR A 496 -1.70 11.37 -18.33
N TRP A 497 -2.52 11.05 -19.33
CA TRP A 497 -2.92 11.97 -20.40
C TRP A 497 -4.44 11.90 -20.64
N CYS A 498 -4.88 11.96 -21.90
CA CYS A 498 -6.30 11.95 -22.25
C CYS A 498 -7.00 10.63 -21.86
N PRO A 499 -8.03 10.68 -21.00
CA PRO A 499 -8.77 9.49 -20.59
C PRO A 499 -9.59 8.88 -21.74
N ASN A 500 -10.09 9.69 -22.66
CA ASN A 500 -10.85 9.21 -23.82
C ASN A 500 -9.94 8.43 -24.80
N CYS A 501 -8.74 8.95 -25.09
CA CYS A 501 -7.73 8.22 -25.86
C CYS A 501 -7.32 6.91 -25.16
N ALA A 502 -7.20 6.92 -23.83
CA ALA A 502 -6.90 5.70 -23.07
C ALA A 502 -8.03 4.64 -23.12
N ILE A 503 -9.29 5.07 -23.23
CA ILE A 503 -10.43 4.16 -23.44
C ILE A 503 -10.42 3.60 -24.87
N LEU A 504 -10.10 4.44 -25.87
CA LEU A 504 -9.95 4.03 -27.26
C LEU A 504 -8.82 3.00 -27.44
N THR A 505 -7.70 3.11 -26.75
CA THR A 505 -6.63 2.08 -26.85
C THR A 505 -7.05 0.74 -26.22
N ARG A 506 -7.86 0.76 -25.15
CA ARG A 506 -8.28 -0.46 -24.44
C ARG A 506 -9.46 -1.18 -25.08
N THR A 507 -10.33 -0.46 -25.79
CA THR A 507 -11.58 -1.02 -26.31
C THR A 507 -11.43 -1.54 -27.73
N LYS A 508 -11.60 -2.86 -27.92
CA LYS A 508 -11.56 -3.52 -29.25
C LYS A 508 -12.90 -3.52 -30.00
N LYS A 509 -14.01 -3.21 -29.33
CA LYS A 509 -15.37 -3.22 -29.90
C LYS A 509 -15.65 -1.92 -30.67
N GLN A 510 -15.78 -2.01 -31.99
CA GLN A 510 -15.90 -0.85 -32.90
C GLN A 510 -17.05 0.12 -32.56
N HIS A 511 -18.26 -0.38 -32.28
CA HIS A 511 -19.42 0.46 -31.94
C HIS A 511 -19.25 1.26 -30.63
N LEU A 512 -18.44 0.78 -29.67
CA LEU A 512 -18.14 1.52 -28.44
C LEU A 512 -17.05 2.58 -28.65
N ARG A 513 -16.20 2.39 -29.67
CA ARG A 513 -15.16 3.36 -30.05
C ARG A 513 -15.75 4.60 -30.71
N GLN A 514 -16.81 4.44 -31.52
CA GLN A 514 -17.52 5.53 -32.19
C GLN A 514 -18.02 6.62 -31.24
N ARG A 515 -18.27 6.30 -29.96
CA ARG A 515 -18.66 7.30 -28.93
C ARG A 515 -17.52 8.25 -28.54
N TYR A 516 -16.27 7.83 -28.70
CA TYR A 516 -15.09 8.56 -28.25
C TYR A 516 -14.19 9.00 -29.42
N ASP A 517 -14.40 8.48 -30.63
CA ASP A 517 -13.80 9.04 -31.83
C ASP A 517 -14.47 10.39 -32.14
N TYR A 518 -13.69 11.45 -32.02
CA TYR A 518 -14.10 12.80 -32.39
C TYR A 518 -13.52 13.05 -33.79
N GLU A 519 -14.17 12.53 -34.83
CA GLU A 519 -13.87 12.96 -36.19
C GLU A 519 -14.38 14.40 -36.32
N ARG A 520 -13.45 15.34 -36.43
CA ARG A 520 -13.79 16.73 -36.70
C ARG A 520 -13.83 16.86 -38.22
N ASP A 521 -15.03 16.99 -38.78
CA ASP A 521 -15.17 17.57 -40.12
C ASP A 521 -14.50 18.95 -40.10
N ALA A 522 -13.61 19.18 -41.07
CA ALA A 522 -12.80 20.37 -41.35
C ALA A 522 -11.48 20.55 -40.56
#